data_AF-A0A2A3MZP7-F1
#
_entry.id   AF-A0A2A3MZP7-F1
#
_cell.length_a   1.000
_cell.length_b   1.000
_cell.length_c   1.000
_cell.angle_alpha   90.00
_cell.angle_beta   90.00
_cell.angle_gamma   90.00
#
_symmetry.space_group_name_H-M   'P 1'
#
loop_
_entity.id
_entity.type
_entity.pdbx_description
1 polymer ?
#
loop_
_entity_poly.entity_id
_entity_poly.type
_entity_poly.pdbx_seq_one_letter_code
_entity_poly.pdbx_strand_id
1 'polypeptide(L)'
;MNDLVDRLSRLPKFREAWGIPAWVENEIDTTQGLLENALYEKMEDVELVLRFFALRHADHYSGGMQPFLDLYMRKAVTFTQTDLEVLEREFTETLNLNAEVYGELLFRPFDPEANEWIGKAQKAFYDAVMVGMSAFLDRAQRVKEKAVDIRNATAQMFRDEEQGAFTGRGNTKEDIRNRIRLFQEMVERTIA
;
A
#
# COMPACT_ATOMS: atom_id res chain seq x y z
N MET A 1 -5.30 17.66 4.47
CA MET A 1 -4.99 16.55 3.54
C MET A 1 -3.54 16.56 3.08
N ASN A 2 -3.03 17.62 2.43
CA ASN A 2 -1.62 17.70 2.00
C ASN A 2 -0.64 17.37 3.15
N ASP A 3 -0.78 18.06 4.28
CA ASP A 3 0.07 17.83 5.45
C ASP A 3 -0.09 16.42 6.03
N LEU A 4 -1.28 15.82 5.88
CA LEU A 4 -1.52 14.45 6.35
C LEU A 4 -0.74 13.45 5.50
N VAL A 5 -0.85 13.53 4.16
CA VAL A 5 -0.18 12.56 3.28
C VAL A 5 1.34 12.69 3.35
N ASP A 6 1.85 13.91 3.49
CA ASP A 6 3.26 14.18 3.74
C ASP A 6 3.73 13.57 5.07
N ARG A 7 3.02 13.83 6.20
CA ARG A 7 3.39 13.22 7.49
C ARG A 7 3.36 11.69 7.46
N LEU A 8 2.35 11.09 6.84
CA LEU A 8 2.21 9.64 6.75
C LEU A 8 3.31 9.00 5.89
N SER A 9 3.79 9.69 4.84
CA SER A 9 4.92 9.23 4.02
C SER A 9 6.24 9.15 4.80
N ARG A 10 6.32 9.84 5.95
CA ARG A 10 7.49 9.86 6.84
C ARG A 10 7.50 8.72 7.86
N LEU A 11 6.44 7.92 7.94
CA LEU A 11 6.36 6.83 8.91
C LEU A 11 7.52 5.83 8.72
N PRO A 12 8.24 5.44 9.79
CA PRO A 12 9.43 4.59 9.67
C PRO A 12 9.19 3.30 8.89
N LYS A 13 8.13 2.56 9.24
CA LYS A 13 7.75 1.30 8.55
C LYS A 13 7.43 1.48 7.07
N PHE A 14 6.85 2.63 6.70
CA PHE A 14 6.53 2.93 5.31
C PHE A 14 7.82 3.19 4.52
N ARG A 15 8.70 4.05 5.05
CA ARG A 15 9.98 4.38 4.43
C ARG A 15 10.90 3.16 4.30
N GLU A 16 10.98 2.36 5.35
CA GLU A 16 11.73 1.10 5.36
C GLU A 16 11.28 0.16 4.24
N ALA A 17 9.96 -0.04 4.06
CA ALA A 17 9.42 -0.90 3.00
C ALA A 17 9.78 -0.42 1.58
N TRP A 18 9.97 0.88 1.40
CA TRP A 18 10.33 1.50 0.13
C TRP A 18 11.83 1.81 -0.02
N GLY A 19 12.66 1.43 0.96
CA GLY A 19 14.09 1.75 0.97
C GLY A 19 14.37 3.26 0.97
N ILE A 20 13.44 4.06 1.51
CA ILE A 20 13.63 5.49 1.72
C ILE A 20 14.34 5.66 3.07
N PRO A 21 15.40 6.47 3.16
CA PRO A 21 16.05 6.74 4.44
C PRO A 21 15.07 7.26 5.50
N ALA A 22 15.34 6.95 6.78
CA ALA A 22 14.52 7.44 7.88
C ALA A 22 14.42 8.97 7.88
N TRP A 23 13.24 9.49 8.20
CA TRP A 23 13.01 10.94 8.22
C TRP A 23 13.80 11.62 9.33
N VAL A 24 14.41 12.76 8.98
CA VAL A 24 15.04 13.69 9.91
C VAL A 24 14.71 15.13 9.49
N GLU A 25 14.84 16.07 10.42
CA GLU A 25 14.67 17.48 10.10
C GLU A 25 15.74 17.94 9.09
N ASN A 26 15.34 18.68 8.06
CA ASN A 26 16.20 19.09 6.93
C ASN A 26 16.84 17.91 6.16
N GLU A 27 16.11 16.80 5.99
CA GLU A 27 16.60 15.57 5.32
C GLU A 27 17.13 15.78 3.90
N ILE A 28 16.65 16.78 3.16
CA ILE A 28 17.14 17.07 1.81
C ILE A 28 18.63 17.43 1.83
N ASP A 29 19.05 18.19 2.85
CA ASP A 29 20.44 18.64 2.99
C ASP A 29 21.30 17.67 3.81
N THR A 30 20.67 16.90 4.71
CA THR A 30 21.37 16.10 5.72
C THR A 30 21.43 14.61 5.42
N THR A 31 20.54 14.09 4.56
CA THR A 31 20.42 12.66 4.29
C THR A 31 21.03 12.31 2.94
N GLN A 32 22.21 11.70 2.99
CA GLN A 32 22.88 11.18 1.80
C GLN A 32 22.03 10.10 1.11
N GLY A 33 21.95 10.15 -0.22
CA GLY A 33 21.22 9.17 -1.02
C GLY A 33 19.69 9.32 -1.02
N LEU A 34 19.14 10.31 -0.31
CA LEU A 34 17.69 10.54 -0.28
C LEU A 34 17.13 10.84 -1.69
N LEU A 35 17.77 11.74 -2.43
CA LEU A 35 17.39 12.09 -3.80
C LEU A 35 17.76 11.01 -4.83
N GLU A 36 18.55 10.00 -4.45
CA GLU A 36 18.83 8.83 -5.29
C GLU A 36 17.67 7.81 -5.24
N ASN A 37 16.82 7.87 -4.21
CA ASN A 37 15.60 7.09 -4.16
C ASN A 37 14.57 7.69 -5.13
N ALA A 38 14.39 7.05 -6.28
CA ALA A 38 13.48 7.50 -7.34
C ALA A 38 12.02 7.71 -6.89
N LEU A 39 11.61 7.04 -5.81
CA LEU A 39 10.26 7.13 -5.27
C LEU A 39 10.09 8.45 -4.50
N TYR A 40 11.08 8.82 -3.70
CA TYR A 40 11.15 10.12 -3.02
C TYR A 40 11.37 11.28 -4.01
N GLU A 41 12.34 11.13 -4.93
CA GLU A 41 12.68 12.15 -5.94
C GLU A 41 11.44 12.62 -6.73
N LYS A 42 10.55 11.68 -7.04
CA LYS A 42 9.33 11.93 -7.84
C LYS A 42 8.09 12.22 -7.00
N MET A 43 8.22 12.36 -5.67
CA MET A 43 7.10 12.50 -4.72
C MET A 43 6.08 11.36 -4.79
N GLU A 44 6.51 10.18 -5.24
CA GLU A 44 5.64 9.01 -5.37
C GLU A 44 5.33 8.38 -4.01
N ASP A 45 6.12 8.68 -2.98
CA ASP A 45 5.93 8.24 -1.61
C ASP A 45 4.67 8.89 -1.01
N VAL A 46 4.52 10.20 -1.25
CA VAL A 46 3.30 10.94 -0.94
C VAL A 46 2.13 10.48 -1.82
N GLU A 47 2.37 10.22 -3.12
CA GLU A 47 1.35 9.65 -4.02
C GLU A 47 0.81 8.32 -3.50
N LEU A 48 1.67 7.42 -3.01
CA LEU A 48 1.27 6.11 -2.49
C LEU A 48 0.38 6.20 -1.24
N VAL A 49 0.65 7.16 -0.36
CA VAL A 49 -0.26 7.44 0.76
C VAL A 49 -1.61 7.91 0.24
N LEU A 50 -1.62 8.83 -0.73
CA LEU A 50 -2.86 9.32 -1.32
C LEU A 50 -3.63 8.22 -2.08
N ARG A 51 -2.92 7.31 -2.75
CA ARG A 51 -3.48 6.13 -3.41
C ARG A 51 -4.23 5.24 -2.44
N PHE A 52 -3.70 5.00 -1.24
CA PHE A 52 -4.40 4.21 -0.23
C PHE A 52 -5.80 4.77 0.04
N PHE A 53 -5.91 6.08 0.25
CA PHE A 53 -7.19 6.73 0.53
C PHE A 53 -8.12 6.73 -0.68
N ALA A 54 -7.60 7.07 -1.86
CA ALA A 54 -8.41 7.16 -3.06
C ALA A 54 -8.90 5.78 -3.53
N LEU A 55 -8.05 4.75 -3.50
CA LEU A 55 -8.34 3.41 -4.03
C LEU A 55 -9.32 2.61 -3.17
N ARG A 56 -9.62 3.03 -1.94
CA ARG A 56 -10.81 2.55 -1.19
C ARG A 56 -12.13 2.86 -1.92
N HIS A 57 -12.09 3.77 -2.90
CA HIS A 57 -13.17 4.11 -3.81
C HIS A 57 -12.87 3.66 -5.26
N ALA A 58 -12.13 2.56 -5.45
CA ALA A 58 -11.75 2.05 -6.78
C ALA A 58 -12.95 1.81 -7.73
N ASP A 59 -14.16 1.62 -7.19
CA ASP A 59 -15.41 1.57 -7.95
C ASP A 59 -15.71 2.86 -8.74
N HIS A 60 -15.08 3.98 -8.38
CA HIS A 60 -15.16 5.26 -9.08
C HIS A 60 -13.89 5.61 -9.87
N TYR A 61 -12.90 4.71 -9.91
CA TYR A 61 -11.65 4.93 -10.64
C TYR A 61 -11.94 5.14 -12.14
N SER A 62 -11.46 6.25 -12.68
CA SER A 62 -11.65 6.66 -14.07
C SER A 62 -10.60 7.72 -14.45
N GLY A 63 -10.27 7.80 -15.74
CA GLY A 63 -9.32 8.80 -16.26
C GLY A 63 -7.84 8.56 -15.95
N GLY A 64 -7.49 7.41 -15.34
CA GLY A 64 -6.13 7.10 -14.91
C GLY A 64 -5.84 7.56 -13.48
N MET A 65 -4.64 7.25 -12.99
CA MET A 65 -4.31 7.49 -11.58
C MET A 65 -4.29 8.97 -11.22
N GLN A 66 -3.57 9.81 -11.97
CA GLN A 66 -3.43 11.24 -11.64
C GLN A 66 -4.79 11.95 -11.55
N PRO A 67 -5.69 11.88 -12.56
CA PRO A 67 -7.00 12.55 -12.44
C PRO A 67 -7.87 12.00 -11.31
N PHE A 68 -7.70 10.72 -10.96
CA PHE A 68 -8.41 10.10 -9.84
C PHE A 68 -7.93 10.62 -8.49
N LEU A 69 -6.62 10.74 -8.30
CA LEU A 69 -6.03 11.34 -7.09
C LEU A 69 -6.38 12.82 -6.97
N ASP A 70 -6.34 13.57 -8.08
CA ASP A 70 -6.78 14.98 -8.12
C ASP A 70 -8.24 15.15 -7.70
N LEU A 71 -9.11 14.24 -8.17
CA LEU A 71 -10.52 14.25 -7.77
C LEU A 71 -10.69 13.97 -6.27
N TYR A 72 -9.92 13.03 -5.72
CA TYR A 72 -9.93 12.75 -4.29
C TYR A 72 -9.47 13.97 -3.49
N MET A 73 -8.37 14.61 -3.91
CA MET A 73 -7.86 15.83 -3.26
C MET A 73 -8.87 16.97 -3.27
N ARG A 74 -9.59 17.19 -4.37
CA ARG A 74 -10.67 18.19 -4.44
C ARG A 74 -11.80 17.91 -3.45
N LYS A 75 -12.17 16.62 -3.28
CA LYS A 75 -13.19 16.23 -2.29
C LYS A 75 -12.68 16.37 -0.86
N ALA A 76 -11.40 16.07 -0.62
CA ALA A 76 -10.77 16.16 0.69
C ALA A 76 -10.64 17.60 1.23
N VAL A 77 -10.88 18.63 0.41
CA VAL A 77 -10.93 20.04 0.86
C VAL A 77 -12.01 20.26 1.91
N THR A 78 -13.11 19.49 1.87
CA THR A 78 -14.21 19.62 2.84
C THR A 78 -14.01 18.77 4.10
N PHE A 79 -12.91 18.04 4.22
CA PHE A 79 -12.66 17.16 5.37
C PHE A 79 -12.33 18.00 6.60
N THR A 80 -12.99 17.64 7.70
CA THR A 80 -12.74 18.23 9.02
C THR A 80 -11.49 17.62 9.65
N GLN A 81 -11.02 18.23 10.74
CA GLN A 81 -9.92 17.67 11.53
C GLN A 81 -10.23 16.25 12.01
N THR A 82 -11.47 15.99 12.46
CA THR A 82 -11.90 14.64 12.86
C THR A 82 -11.84 13.65 11.71
N ASP A 83 -12.22 14.05 10.49
CA ASP A 83 -12.11 13.17 9.32
C ASP A 83 -10.64 12.81 9.04
N LEU A 84 -9.73 13.80 9.13
CA LEU A 84 -8.30 13.57 8.93
C LEU A 84 -7.69 12.65 9.99
N GLU A 85 -8.13 12.74 11.24
CA GLU A 85 -7.71 11.84 12.33
C GLU A 85 -8.16 10.40 12.09
N VAL A 86 -9.37 10.20 11.56
CA VAL A 86 -9.85 8.86 11.17
C VAL A 86 -8.98 8.29 10.06
N LEU A 87 -8.67 9.08 9.03
CA LEU A 87 -7.82 8.66 7.92
C LEU A 87 -6.39 8.34 8.36
N GLU A 88 -5.81 9.17 9.24
CA GLU A 88 -4.50 8.94 9.84
C GLU A 88 -4.46 7.60 10.58
N ARG A 89 -5.46 7.35 11.43
CA ARG A 89 -5.58 6.09 12.18
C ARG A 89 -5.71 4.90 11.24
N GLU A 90 -6.62 4.96 10.27
CA GLU A 90 -6.84 3.86 9.32
C GLU A 90 -5.58 3.52 8.53
N PHE A 91 -4.84 4.52 8.03
CA PHE A 91 -3.58 4.29 7.34
C PHE A 91 -2.54 3.65 8.27
N THR A 92 -2.36 4.24 9.45
CA THR A 92 -1.30 3.84 10.39
C THR A 92 -1.55 2.43 10.95
N GLU A 93 -2.79 2.10 11.31
CA GLU A 93 -3.16 0.77 11.76
C GLU A 93 -3.01 -0.28 10.65
N THR A 94 -3.40 0.07 9.41
CA THR A 94 -3.24 -0.82 8.25
C THR A 94 -1.76 -1.07 7.93
N LEU A 95 -0.92 -0.02 7.92
CA LEU A 95 0.51 -0.16 7.72
C LEU A 95 1.15 -1.03 8.80
N ASN A 96 0.79 -0.80 10.06
CA ASN A 96 1.29 -1.59 11.17
C ASN A 96 0.88 -3.05 11.05
N LEU A 97 -0.39 -3.34 10.76
CA LEU A 97 -0.88 -4.70 10.57
C LEU A 97 -0.13 -5.42 9.44
N ASN A 98 0.04 -4.75 8.29
CA ASN A 98 0.80 -5.31 7.17
C ASN A 98 2.26 -5.54 7.52
N ALA A 99 2.90 -4.63 8.27
CA ALA A 99 4.28 -4.82 8.72
C ALA A 99 4.43 -6.02 9.67
N GLU A 100 3.48 -6.26 10.58
CA GLU A 100 3.46 -7.46 11.43
C GLU A 100 3.28 -8.75 10.60
N VAL A 101 2.49 -8.69 9.51
CA VAL A 101 2.24 -9.85 8.64
C VAL A 101 3.42 -10.12 7.71
N TYR A 102 4.02 -9.11 7.11
CA TYR A 102 5.00 -9.29 6.03
C TYR A 102 6.46 -9.08 6.48
N GLY A 103 6.71 -8.34 7.55
CA GLY A 103 8.08 -7.98 7.98
C GLY A 103 8.87 -7.38 6.82
N GLU A 104 10.06 -7.91 6.55
CA GLU A 104 10.93 -7.49 5.45
C GLU A 104 10.32 -7.71 4.04
N LEU A 105 9.25 -8.50 3.93
CA LEU A 105 8.54 -8.76 2.67
C LEU A 105 7.48 -7.70 2.36
N LEU A 106 7.36 -6.66 3.20
CA LEU A 106 6.34 -5.64 3.03
C LEU A 106 6.45 -4.97 1.64
N PHE A 107 5.35 -5.05 0.88
CA PHE A 107 5.21 -4.56 -0.50
C PHE A 107 6.10 -5.23 -1.55
N ARG A 108 6.81 -6.31 -1.20
CA ARG A 108 7.59 -7.14 -2.12
C ARG A 108 6.69 -8.21 -2.73
N PRO A 109 6.44 -8.22 -4.05
CA PRO A 109 5.64 -9.26 -4.69
C PRO A 109 6.40 -10.60 -4.72
N PHE A 110 5.66 -11.71 -4.87
CA PHE A 110 6.25 -13.04 -5.05
C PHE A 110 6.51 -13.33 -6.54
N ASP A 111 7.65 -13.94 -6.85
CA ASP A 111 7.99 -14.44 -8.17
C ASP A 111 7.71 -15.95 -8.23
N PRO A 112 6.68 -16.39 -8.97
CA PRO A 112 6.35 -17.81 -9.08
C PRO A 112 7.36 -18.62 -9.91
N GLU A 113 8.12 -17.99 -10.81
CA GLU A 113 9.11 -18.68 -11.66
C GLU A 113 10.41 -18.95 -10.87
N ALA A 114 10.89 -17.96 -10.13
CA ALA A 114 12.06 -18.09 -9.27
C ALA A 114 11.74 -18.71 -7.89
N ASN A 115 10.45 -18.82 -7.55
CA ASN A 115 9.95 -19.31 -6.27
C ASN A 115 10.52 -18.54 -5.06
N GLU A 116 10.61 -17.21 -5.19
CA GLU A 116 11.16 -16.31 -4.19
C GLU A 116 10.40 -14.98 -4.14
N TRP A 117 10.60 -14.20 -3.09
CA TRP A 117 10.06 -12.85 -3.01
C TRP A 117 11.00 -11.87 -3.72
N ILE A 118 10.45 -11.01 -4.57
CA ILE A 118 11.23 -10.01 -5.29
C ILE A 118 11.78 -8.99 -4.29
N GLY A 119 13.09 -8.72 -4.31
CA GLY A 119 13.73 -7.81 -3.36
C GLY A 119 13.23 -6.35 -3.42
N LYS A 120 12.59 -5.95 -4.52
CA LYS A 120 12.08 -4.59 -4.75
C LYS A 120 10.57 -4.50 -4.54
N ALA A 121 10.15 -3.53 -3.73
CA ALA A 121 8.74 -3.22 -3.53
C ALA A 121 8.06 -2.72 -4.82
N GLN A 122 6.76 -3.02 -4.98
CA GLN A 122 5.99 -2.62 -6.15
C GLN A 122 4.65 -1.97 -5.80
N LYS A 123 4.33 -0.86 -6.50
CA LYS A 123 3.13 -0.04 -6.24
C LYS A 123 1.83 -0.82 -6.40
N ALA A 124 1.74 -1.67 -7.42
CA ALA A 124 0.55 -2.48 -7.66
C ALA A 124 0.26 -3.47 -6.53
N PHE A 125 1.30 -4.07 -5.96
CA PHE A 125 1.18 -4.96 -4.82
C PHE A 125 0.90 -4.18 -3.53
N TYR A 126 1.54 -3.01 -3.35
CA TYR A 126 1.19 -2.07 -2.29
C TYR A 126 -0.30 -1.70 -2.31
N ASP A 127 -0.84 -1.33 -3.47
CA ASP A 127 -2.25 -0.95 -3.63
C ASP A 127 -3.18 -2.11 -3.18
N ALA A 128 -2.86 -3.35 -3.59
CA ALA A 128 -3.61 -4.55 -3.19
C ALA A 128 -3.51 -4.81 -1.67
N VAL A 129 -2.30 -4.78 -1.13
CA VAL A 129 -2.00 -5.12 0.27
C VAL A 129 -2.58 -4.08 1.23
N MET A 130 -2.31 -2.79 1.01
CA MET A 130 -2.79 -1.74 1.91
C MET A 130 -4.31 -1.60 1.83
N VAL A 131 -4.90 -1.50 0.63
CA VAL A 131 -6.35 -1.32 0.53
C VAL A 131 -7.08 -2.59 0.98
N GLY A 132 -6.64 -3.78 0.55
CA GLY A 132 -7.28 -5.04 0.91
C GLY A 132 -7.17 -5.35 2.41
N MET A 133 -6.01 -5.12 3.04
CA MET A 133 -5.83 -5.36 4.48
C MET A 133 -6.65 -4.41 5.37
N SER A 134 -6.98 -3.20 4.88
CA SER A 134 -7.76 -2.23 5.66
C SER A 134 -9.17 -2.71 6.03
N ALA A 135 -9.70 -3.71 5.31
CA ALA A 135 -10.97 -4.35 5.60
C ALA A 135 -10.96 -5.29 6.83
N PHE A 136 -9.79 -5.49 7.45
CA PHE A 136 -9.59 -6.48 8.53
C PHE A 136 -9.08 -5.88 9.84
N LEU A 137 -9.13 -4.55 10.00
CA LEU A 137 -8.65 -3.89 11.22
C LEU A 137 -9.42 -4.35 12.48
N ASP A 138 -10.71 -4.64 12.35
CA ASP A 138 -11.56 -5.20 13.41
C ASP A 138 -11.16 -6.63 13.82
N ARG A 139 -10.50 -7.35 12.91
CA ARG A 139 -9.99 -8.73 13.06
C ARG A 139 -8.46 -8.77 13.08
N ALA A 140 -7.80 -7.65 13.38
CA ALA A 140 -6.34 -7.52 13.30
C ALA A 140 -5.60 -8.59 14.11
N GLN A 141 -6.11 -8.98 15.27
CA GLN A 141 -5.49 -10.03 16.09
C GLN A 141 -5.50 -11.40 15.37
N ARG A 142 -6.61 -11.76 14.73
CA ARG A 142 -6.72 -13.00 13.95
C ARG A 142 -5.80 -12.98 12.74
N VAL A 143 -5.71 -11.84 12.04
CA VAL A 143 -4.77 -11.63 10.93
C VAL A 143 -3.33 -11.86 11.38
N LYS A 144 -2.93 -11.29 12.54
CA LYS A 144 -1.57 -11.48 13.10
C LYS A 144 -1.29 -12.94 13.44
N GLU A 145 -2.23 -13.64 14.08
CA GLU A 145 -2.10 -15.08 14.38
C GLU A 145 -1.94 -15.93 13.10
N LYS A 146 -2.50 -15.45 12.00
CA LYS A 146 -2.47 -16.09 10.67
C LYS A 146 -1.39 -15.53 9.75
N ALA A 147 -0.43 -14.76 10.25
CA ALA A 147 0.58 -14.09 9.42
C ALA A 147 1.36 -15.06 8.50
N VAL A 148 1.78 -16.21 9.01
CA VAL A 148 2.49 -17.23 8.20
C VAL A 148 1.59 -17.78 7.09
N ASP A 149 0.35 -18.12 7.45
CA ASP A 149 -0.65 -18.67 6.51
C ASP A 149 -0.97 -17.63 5.41
N ILE A 150 -1.11 -16.36 5.77
CA ILE A 150 -1.35 -15.26 4.83
C ILE A 150 -0.17 -15.11 3.86
N ARG A 151 1.09 -15.14 4.33
CA ARG A 151 2.25 -15.06 3.44
C ARG A 151 2.30 -16.24 2.46
N ASN A 152 1.98 -17.45 2.92
CA ASN A 152 1.93 -18.63 2.07
C ASN A 152 0.79 -18.54 1.04
N ALA A 153 -0.39 -18.08 1.47
CA ALA A 153 -1.55 -17.87 0.61
C ALA A 153 -1.31 -16.75 -0.41
N THR A 154 -0.60 -15.68 -0.04
CA THR A 154 -0.13 -14.65 -0.96
C THR A 154 0.79 -15.25 -2.02
N ALA A 155 1.81 -16.02 -1.64
CA ALA A 155 2.68 -16.67 -2.62
C ALA A 155 1.92 -17.62 -3.55
N GLN A 156 0.93 -18.36 -3.03
CA GLN A 156 0.07 -19.22 -3.84
C GLN A 156 -0.82 -18.44 -4.81
N MET A 157 -1.40 -17.32 -4.38
CA MET A 157 -2.19 -16.43 -5.23
C MET A 157 -1.38 -15.89 -6.42
N PHE A 158 -0.08 -15.63 -6.26
CA PHE A 158 0.80 -15.27 -7.39
C PHE A 158 1.04 -16.41 -8.40
N ARG A 159 0.82 -17.67 -7.99
CA ARG A 159 0.89 -18.84 -8.90
C ARG A 159 -0.44 -19.10 -9.62
N ASP A 160 -1.55 -18.81 -8.96
CA ASP A 160 -2.89 -19.13 -9.46
C ASP A 160 -3.44 -18.05 -10.40
N GLU A 161 -3.05 -16.78 -10.19
CA GLU A 161 -3.53 -15.64 -10.96
C GLU A 161 -2.68 -15.35 -12.21
N GLU A 162 -3.26 -14.62 -13.17
CA GLU A 162 -2.55 -14.25 -14.40
C GLU A 162 -1.24 -13.49 -14.13
N GLN A 163 -0.19 -13.82 -14.90
CA GLN A 163 1.12 -13.19 -14.76
C GLN A 163 1.03 -11.66 -14.85
N GLY A 164 1.32 -11.02 -13.72
CA GLY A 164 1.41 -9.58 -13.58
C GLY A 164 0.16 -8.88 -13.04
N ALA A 165 -0.85 -9.64 -12.61
CA ALA A 165 -2.04 -9.12 -11.91
C ALA A 165 -1.67 -8.20 -10.72
N PHE A 166 -0.58 -8.51 -10.02
CA PHE A 166 -0.11 -7.78 -8.85
C PHE A 166 1.18 -6.96 -9.09
N THR A 167 1.74 -6.97 -10.30
CA THR A 167 2.98 -6.23 -10.64
C THR A 167 2.74 -4.99 -11.52
N GLY A 168 1.48 -4.66 -11.81
CA GLY A 168 1.10 -3.42 -12.50
C GLY A 168 1.16 -3.51 -14.03
N ARG A 169 1.15 -4.72 -14.59
CA ARG A 169 1.04 -4.96 -16.05
C ARG A 169 -0.30 -4.47 -16.61
N GLY A 170 -1.37 -4.62 -15.84
CA GLY A 170 -2.67 -3.97 -16.09
C GLY A 170 -2.89 -2.79 -15.12
N ASN A 171 -3.48 -1.69 -15.58
CA ASN A 171 -3.82 -0.51 -14.76
C ASN A 171 -5.20 0.07 -15.12
N THR A 172 -6.06 -0.74 -15.75
CA THR A 172 -7.45 -0.39 -15.95
C THR A 172 -8.19 -0.37 -14.61
N LYS A 173 -9.39 0.22 -14.61
CA LYS A 173 -10.28 0.17 -13.45
C LYS A 173 -10.51 -1.26 -12.98
N GLU A 174 -10.73 -2.18 -13.91
CA GLU A 174 -10.98 -3.58 -13.61
C GLU A 174 -9.75 -4.26 -13.00
N ASP A 175 -8.55 -4.02 -13.54
CA ASP A 175 -7.31 -4.59 -12.99
C ASP A 175 -7.05 -4.15 -11.54
N ILE A 176 -7.33 -2.88 -11.23
CA ILE A 176 -7.16 -2.33 -9.88
C ILE A 176 -8.21 -2.91 -8.93
N ARG A 177 -9.47 -2.98 -9.33
CA ARG A 177 -10.53 -3.60 -8.51
C ARG A 177 -10.25 -5.08 -8.28
N ASN A 178 -9.86 -5.80 -9.32
CA ASN A 178 -9.60 -7.24 -9.26
C ASN A 178 -8.45 -7.56 -8.31
N ARG A 179 -7.30 -6.86 -8.39
CA ARG A 179 -6.17 -7.16 -7.49
C ARG A 179 -6.52 -6.91 -6.01
N ILE A 180 -7.25 -5.83 -5.71
CA ILE A 180 -7.68 -5.50 -4.35
C ILE A 180 -8.66 -6.57 -3.86
N ARG A 181 -9.65 -6.93 -4.69
CA ARG A 181 -10.65 -7.96 -4.38
C ARG A 181 -10.00 -9.32 -4.14
N LEU A 182 -9.12 -9.78 -5.04
CA LEU A 182 -8.44 -11.06 -4.94
C LEU A 182 -7.61 -11.17 -3.66
N PHE A 183 -6.85 -10.11 -3.34
CA PHE A 183 -6.08 -10.05 -2.09
C PHE A 183 -6.99 -10.11 -0.87
N GLN A 184 -8.06 -9.31 -0.85
CA GLN A 184 -9.02 -9.28 0.25
C GLN A 184 -9.70 -10.65 0.44
N GLU A 185 -10.17 -11.29 -0.62
CA GLU A 185 -10.78 -12.63 -0.55
C GLU A 185 -9.79 -13.70 -0.08
N MET A 186 -8.52 -13.59 -0.48
CA MET A 186 -7.46 -14.49 0.00
C MET A 186 -7.27 -14.34 1.52
N VAL A 187 -7.19 -13.10 2.03
CA VAL A 187 -7.06 -12.87 3.48
C VAL A 187 -8.29 -13.40 4.22
N GLU A 188 -9.50 -13.09 3.76
CA GLU A 188 -10.77 -13.55 4.36
C GLU A 188 -10.80 -15.09 4.48
N ARG A 189 -10.47 -15.82 3.41
CA ARG A 189 -10.40 -17.29 3.42
C ARG A 189 -9.35 -17.84 4.38
N THR A 190 -8.24 -17.13 4.53
CA THR A 190 -7.10 -17.57 5.35
C THR A 190 -7.35 -17.38 6.84
N ILE A 191 -8.14 -16.37 7.21
CA ILE A 191 -8.43 -16.04 8.61
C ILE A 191 -9.73 -16.63 9.14
N ALA A 192 -10.59 -17.16 8.27
CA ALA A 192 -11.78 -17.93 8.64
C ALA A 192 -11.44 -19.08 9.61
#